data_AF-A0A7C7G131-F1
#
_entry.id   AF-A0A7C7G131-F1
#
_cell.length_a   1.000
_cell.length_b   1.000
_cell.length_c   1.000
_cell.angle_alpha   90.00
_cell.angle_beta   90.00
_cell.angle_gamma   90.00
#
_symmetry.space_group_name_H-M   'P 1'
#
loop_
_entity.id
_entity.type
_entity.pdbx_description
1 polymer ?
#
loop_
_entity_poly.entity_id
_entity_poly.type
_entity_poly.pdbx_seq_one_letter_code
_entity_poly.pdbx_strand_id
1 'polypeptide(L)'
;MIIGSAKGGVTLPNKNNSTVSLAAAAGPSGSVSGENLKVYIKFDDVDGNPANTAVDITDNDTLGSAADLILGGTGDMDYGVTGTPTNLGNATTFPQTDTNTGRWADFGTSTSQFNFMFSTEGGDAPTWTMCFWAKTSVAQTLGTSFLNCARGQGTKGFELYWATGAALTLMMYNGLSGNPTGRPFNYANFTDFSTDGDWHFYAFTMDGGLASNQYKVRRDAETIQEFSKTAGAFATTGDADHFLQWRTQNPYMYIPPTTSYLEFSLFARVLTSEELETLYQNGDGFQL
;
A
#
# COMPACT_ATOMS: atom_id res chain seq x y z
N MET A 1 72.28 28.63 -25.08
CA MET A 1 71.40 27.61 -24.47
C MET A 1 70.04 28.26 -24.25
N ILE A 2 69.02 27.68 -24.88
CA ILE A 2 67.57 27.98 -24.75
C ILE A 2 67.21 27.91 -23.24
N ILE A 3 66.31 28.70 -22.63
CA ILE A 3 64.81 28.63 -22.62
C ILE A 3 64.29 29.96 -22.02
N GLY A 4 63.44 30.78 -22.65
CA GLY A 4 61.96 30.70 -22.69
C GLY A 4 61.33 30.95 -21.30
N SER A 5 60.64 32.06 -21.02
CA SER A 5 59.21 32.24 -21.32
C SER A 5 58.73 33.65 -20.97
N ALA A 6 57.75 34.14 -21.74
CA ALA A 6 57.18 35.47 -21.66
C ALA A 6 55.69 35.42 -21.28
N LYS A 7 55.21 36.59 -20.79
CA LYS A 7 53.83 37.12 -20.79
C LYS A 7 52.80 36.56 -19.79
N GLY A 8 52.41 37.45 -18.88
CA GLY A 8 51.13 38.16 -19.03
C GLY A 8 49.95 37.67 -18.19
N GLY A 9 49.32 38.62 -17.49
CA GLY A 9 47.95 38.53 -17.00
C GLY A 9 47.81 38.07 -15.55
N VAL A 10 47.65 39.02 -14.62
CA VAL A 10 46.97 38.71 -13.35
C VAL A 10 45.52 39.13 -13.52
N THR A 11 44.70 38.10 -13.65
CA THR A 11 43.26 38.06 -13.88
C THR A 11 42.50 38.56 -12.63
N LEU A 12 41.46 39.38 -12.86
CA LEU A 12 40.44 39.70 -11.86
C LEU A 12 39.63 38.44 -11.48
N PRO A 13 39.03 38.36 -10.28
CA PRO A 13 38.40 37.13 -9.79
C PRO A 13 37.20 36.72 -10.65
N ASN A 14 37.24 35.48 -11.14
CA ASN A 14 36.16 34.87 -11.92
C ASN A 14 34.94 34.58 -11.01
N LYS A 15 33.85 35.32 -11.21
CA LYS A 15 32.52 35.02 -10.68
C LYS A 15 31.92 33.81 -11.43
N ASN A 16 32.43 32.62 -11.16
CA ASN A 16 31.72 31.37 -11.50
C ASN A 16 31.56 30.54 -10.23
N ASN A 17 30.80 31.06 -9.27
CA ASN A 17 30.10 30.22 -8.30
C ASN A 17 28.66 30.06 -8.79
N SER A 18 28.50 29.52 -10.00
CA SER A 18 27.23 28.99 -10.43
C SER A 18 27.07 27.64 -9.73
N THR A 19 26.51 27.67 -8.52
CA THR A 19 25.73 26.54 -8.05
C THR A 19 24.67 26.31 -9.13
N VAL A 20 24.90 25.30 -9.97
CA VAL A 20 23.83 24.71 -10.76
C VAL A 20 22.90 24.13 -9.71
N SER A 21 21.92 24.90 -9.27
CA SER A 21 20.75 24.32 -8.63
C SER A 21 20.15 23.46 -9.73
N LEU A 22 20.30 22.14 -9.62
CA LEU A 22 19.34 21.23 -10.20
C LEU A 22 18.01 21.72 -9.64
N ALA A 23 17.25 22.46 -10.46
CA ALA A 23 15.85 22.68 -10.16
C ALA A 23 15.30 21.27 -9.97
N ALA A 24 14.87 20.95 -8.74
CA ALA A 24 14.01 19.79 -8.53
C ALA A 24 12.95 19.89 -9.63
N ALA A 25 12.84 18.85 -10.45
CA ALA A 25 11.77 18.78 -11.43
C ALA A 25 10.51 19.15 -10.66
N ALA A 26 9.77 20.16 -11.13
CA ALA A 26 8.49 20.49 -10.51
C ALA A 26 7.71 19.17 -10.48
N GLY A 27 7.45 18.65 -9.28
CA GLY A 27 6.59 17.48 -9.11
C GLY A 27 5.26 17.76 -9.79
N PRO A 28 4.49 16.72 -10.19
CA PRO A 28 3.20 16.94 -10.80
C PRO A 28 2.38 17.92 -9.96
N SER A 29 2.07 19.09 -10.54
CA SER A 29 1.16 20.06 -9.96
C SER A 29 -0.25 19.60 -10.28
N GLY A 30 -0.79 18.70 -9.46
CA GLY A 30 -2.08 18.12 -9.74
C GLY A 30 -2.74 17.60 -8.47
N SER A 31 -4.06 17.71 -8.45
CA SER A 31 -4.94 17.02 -7.52
C SER A 31 -5.25 15.61 -7.99
N VAL A 32 -5.34 14.67 -7.06
CA VAL A 32 -5.86 13.34 -7.36
C VAL A 32 -7.36 13.38 -7.19
N SER A 33 -8.12 13.15 -8.27
CA SER A 33 -9.58 13.13 -8.18
C SER A 33 -10.04 12.13 -7.10
N GLY A 34 -10.86 12.59 -6.15
CA GLY A 34 -11.47 11.68 -5.17
C GLY A 34 -12.68 10.90 -5.73
N GLU A 35 -12.92 10.95 -7.04
CA GLU A 35 -13.94 10.12 -7.68
C GLU A 35 -13.74 8.64 -7.33
N ASN A 36 -14.82 7.99 -6.88
CA ASN A 36 -14.83 6.60 -6.43
C ASN A 36 -13.87 6.28 -5.27
N LEU A 37 -13.43 7.27 -4.49
CA LEU A 37 -12.79 7.04 -3.20
C LEU A 37 -13.81 6.39 -2.23
N LYS A 38 -13.44 5.26 -1.64
CA LYS A 38 -14.30 4.46 -0.75
C LYS A 38 -13.82 4.40 0.68
N VAL A 39 -12.51 4.45 0.89
CA VAL A 39 -11.92 4.49 2.23
C VAL A 39 -10.72 5.40 2.20
N TYR A 40 -10.58 6.21 3.24
CA TYR A 40 -9.39 6.98 3.49
C TYR A 40 -9.13 7.11 5.00
N ILE A 41 -7.94 6.69 5.44
CA ILE A 41 -7.55 6.64 6.85
C ILE A 41 -6.18 7.30 6.97
N LYS A 42 -6.14 8.45 7.66
CA LYS A 42 -4.91 9.22 7.88
C LYS A 42 -3.95 8.56 8.85
N PHE A 43 -4.50 7.88 9.87
CA PHE A 43 -3.78 7.38 11.04
C PHE A 43 -3.21 8.50 11.94
N ASP A 44 -3.91 9.64 12.02
CA ASP A 44 -3.57 10.79 12.87
C ASP A 44 -4.42 10.89 14.15
N ASP A 45 -5.20 9.85 14.44
CA ASP A 45 -5.98 9.75 15.68
C ASP A 45 -5.08 9.83 16.92
N VAL A 46 -5.68 10.16 18.06
CA VAL A 46 -4.97 10.27 19.36
C VAL A 46 -5.20 9.06 20.26
N ASP A 47 -6.33 8.38 20.08
CA ASP A 47 -6.73 7.14 20.72
C ASP A 47 -7.83 6.44 19.91
N GLY A 48 -8.24 5.25 20.34
CA GLY A 48 -9.40 4.57 19.76
C GLY A 48 -9.14 3.87 18.42
N ASN A 49 -10.18 3.74 17.61
CA ASN A 49 -10.15 3.05 16.33
C ASN A 49 -9.87 4.06 15.21
N PRO A 50 -8.90 3.82 14.31
CA PRO A 50 -8.68 4.73 13.19
C PRO A 50 -9.91 4.88 12.29
N ALA A 51 -10.30 6.12 12.03
CA ALA A 51 -11.56 6.42 11.34
C ALA A 51 -11.40 6.53 9.82
N ASN A 52 -12.43 6.09 9.09
CA ASN A 52 -12.59 6.41 7.67
C ASN A 52 -13.10 7.84 7.53
N THR A 53 -12.31 8.68 6.87
CA THR A 53 -12.60 10.10 6.62
C THR A 53 -12.82 10.41 5.13
N ALA A 54 -13.03 9.39 4.29
CA ALA A 54 -13.25 9.58 2.85
C ALA A 54 -14.44 10.51 2.53
N VAL A 55 -15.49 10.49 3.35
CA VAL A 55 -16.64 11.40 3.24
C VAL A 55 -16.28 12.87 3.42
N ASP A 56 -15.28 13.16 4.26
CA ASP A 56 -14.81 14.53 4.51
C ASP A 56 -13.95 15.06 3.36
N ILE A 57 -13.50 14.16 2.47
CA ILE A 57 -12.73 14.49 1.26
C ILE A 57 -13.65 14.64 0.06
N THR A 58 -14.57 13.69 -0.08
CA THR A 58 -15.51 13.64 -1.19
C THR A 58 -16.88 13.21 -0.73
N ASP A 59 -17.91 13.82 -1.30
CA ASP A 59 -19.30 13.40 -1.12
C ASP A 59 -19.62 12.03 -1.79
N ASN A 60 -18.60 11.26 -2.20
CA ASN A 60 -18.72 10.00 -2.94
C ASN A 60 -18.50 8.74 -2.07
N ASP A 61 -18.10 8.92 -0.80
CA ASP A 61 -17.98 7.82 0.15
C ASP A 61 -19.37 7.26 0.49
N THR A 62 -19.59 6.02 0.08
CA THR A 62 -20.82 5.27 0.34
C THR A 62 -20.69 4.30 1.53
N LEU A 63 -19.50 4.15 2.10
CA LEU A 63 -19.20 3.25 3.21
C LEU A 63 -19.24 4.00 4.55
N GLY A 64 -18.72 5.22 4.60
CA GLY A 64 -18.67 6.05 5.82
C GLY A 64 -17.98 5.32 6.98
N SER A 65 -18.47 5.56 8.21
CA SER A 65 -17.95 4.89 9.43
C SER A 65 -18.06 3.36 9.41
N ALA A 66 -18.83 2.79 8.49
CA ALA A 66 -18.87 1.33 8.36
C ALA A 66 -17.51 0.77 7.92
N ALA A 67 -16.61 1.59 7.34
CA ALA A 67 -15.25 1.21 6.95
C ALA A 67 -14.15 1.57 7.98
N ASP A 68 -14.50 2.06 9.17
CA ASP A 68 -13.53 2.37 10.24
C ASP A 68 -12.71 1.11 10.61
N LEU A 69 -11.46 1.29 11.01
CA LEU A 69 -10.63 0.17 11.48
C LEU A 69 -11.03 -0.25 12.89
N ILE A 70 -11.46 -1.48 13.06
CA ILE A 70 -11.76 -2.08 14.35
C ILE A 70 -10.52 -2.80 14.87
N LEU A 71 -9.88 -2.23 15.90
CA LEU A 71 -8.67 -2.78 16.49
C LEU A 71 -8.94 -4.06 17.27
N GLY A 72 -8.00 -5.01 17.19
CA GLY A 72 -8.00 -6.25 17.94
C GLY A 72 -6.60 -6.75 18.25
N GLY A 73 -6.48 -7.80 19.06
CA GLY A 73 -5.19 -8.35 19.46
C GLY A 73 -4.55 -7.67 20.67
N THR A 74 -3.23 -7.75 20.76
CA THR A 74 -2.41 -7.40 21.93
C THR A 74 -1.48 -6.21 21.65
N GLY A 75 -1.04 -5.52 22.72
CA GLY A 75 -0.14 -4.35 22.64
C GLY A 75 -0.88 -3.06 22.26
N ASP A 76 -0.45 -1.92 22.78
CA ASP A 76 -1.15 -0.67 22.54
C ASP A 76 -0.68 -0.01 21.23
N MET A 77 -1.62 0.56 20.49
CA MET A 77 -1.29 1.39 19.33
C MET A 77 -0.47 2.60 19.78
N ASP A 78 0.59 2.90 19.05
CA ASP A 78 1.39 4.10 19.28
C ASP A 78 1.02 5.14 18.21
N TYR A 79 0.25 6.14 18.64
CA TYR A 79 -0.24 7.24 17.82
C TYR A 79 0.71 8.43 17.86
N GLY A 80 0.69 9.26 16.81
CA GLY A 80 1.51 10.48 16.80
C GLY A 80 2.98 10.23 16.46
N VAL A 81 3.29 9.13 15.76
CA VAL A 81 4.66 8.81 15.37
C VAL A 81 5.15 9.83 14.35
N THR A 82 6.26 10.49 14.71
CA THR A 82 6.91 11.54 13.91
C THR A 82 8.03 10.98 13.04
N GLY A 83 8.61 11.81 12.16
CA GLY A 83 9.61 11.35 11.18
C GLY A 83 8.98 10.61 10.02
N THR A 84 7.77 11.01 9.65
CA THR A 84 7.03 10.63 8.45
C THR A 84 7.63 11.32 7.22
N PRO A 85 7.33 10.85 5.99
CA PRO A 85 7.76 11.53 4.77
C PRO A 85 7.35 13.01 4.77
N THR A 86 8.12 13.83 4.07
CA THR A 86 7.90 15.28 4.01
C THR A 86 6.46 15.61 3.57
N ASN A 87 5.86 16.60 4.22
CA ASN A 87 4.47 17.07 4.00
C ASN A 87 3.37 16.15 4.53
N LEU A 88 3.71 15.05 5.22
CA LEU A 88 2.71 14.15 5.78
C LEU A 88 2.46 14.39 7.25
N GLY A 89 1.27 13.98 7.69
CA GLY A 89 0.87 13.99 9.09
C GLY A 89 1.67 13.00 9.94
N ASN A 90 1.13 12.73 11.13
CA ASN A 90 1.70 11.69 11.99
C ASN A 90 1.26 10.30 11.52
N ALA A 91 2.10 9.32 11.78
CA ALA A 91 1.78 7.92 11.56
C ALA A 91 1.23 7.26 12.83
N THR A 92 0.68 6.06 12.66
CA THR A 92 0.38 5.16 13.76
C THR A 92 1.13 3.84 13.63
N THR A 93 1.60 3.32 14.74
CA THR A 93 2.33 2.04 14.81
C THR A 93 1.48 0.94 15.40
N PHE A 94 1.37 -0.15 14.64
CA PHE A 94 0.83 -1.41 15.12
C PHE A 94 1.98 -2.20 15.77
N PRO A 95 1.95 -2.51 17.08
CA PRO A 95 3.00 -3.32 17.69
C PRO A 95 2.89 -4.81 17.35
N GLN A 96 4.03 -5.46 17.16
CA GLN A 96 4.16 -6.89 17.38
C GLN A 96 4.53 -7.14 18.85
N THR A 97 3.77 -7.97 19.57
CA THR A 97 4.09 -8.31 20.97
C THR A 97 4.87 -9.62 21.08
N ASP A 98 4.64 -10.58 20.18
CA ASP A 98 5.50 -11.74 19.95
C ASP A 98 5.39 -12.22 18.49
N THR A 99 6.07 -13.31 18.14
CA THR A 99 6.09 -13.84 16.77
C THR A 99 4.71 -14.18 16.19
N ASN A 100 3.72 -14.51 17.03
CA ASN A 100 2.37 -14.90 16.65
C ASN A 100 1.28 -13.97 17.21
N THR A 101 1.64 -12.97 18.02
CA THR A 101 0.68 -12.02 18.61
C THR A 101 1.11 -10.56 18.42
N GLY A 102 0.12 -9.69 18.32
CA GLY A 102 0.30 -8.27 18.17
C GLY A 102 -1.02 -7.60 17.84
N ARG A 103 -0.92 -6.32 17.51
CA ARG A 103 -2.06 -5.49 17.15
C ARG A 103 -2.43 -5.71 15.69
N TRP A 104 -3.72 -5.86 15.46
CA TRP A 104 -4.34 -6.00 14.15
C TRP A 104 -5.61 -5.16 14.07
N ALA A 105 -6.14 -5.00 12.86
CA ALA A 105 -7.42 -4.36 12.64
C ALA A 105 -8.23 -5.04 11.53
N ASP A 106 -9.56 -5.07 11.69
CA ASP A 106 -10.48 -5.36 10.61
C ASP A 106 -11.04 -4.04 10.06
N PHE A 107 -11.18 -3.91 8.75
CA PHE A 107 -11.96 -2.82 8.18
C PHE A 107 -13.45 -3.09 8.41
N GLY A 108 -14.03 -2.23 9.22
CA GLY A 108 -15.45 -2.16 9.49
C GLY A 108 -16.00 -3.26 10.36
N THR A 109 -17.33 -3.19 10.52
CA THR A 109 -18.11 -4.18 11.29
C THR A 109 -18.97 -5.07 10.39
N SER A 110 -19.08 -4.72 9.10
CA SER A 110 -19.76 -5.53 8.09
C SER A 110 -18.77 -6.03 7.05
N THR A 111 -18.82 -7.33 6.87
CA THR A 111 -18.05 -8.11 5.90
C THR A 111 -18.63 -8.03 4.48
N SER A 112 -19.78 -7.42 4.19
CA SER A 112 -20.29 -7.37 2.80
C SER A 112 -19.91 -6.10 2.03
N GLN A 113 -19.39 -5.09 2.73
CA GLN A 113 -19.21 -3.76 2.15
C GLN A 113 -18.03 -3.64 1.18
N PHE A 114 -17.06 -4.54 1.27
CA PHE A 114 -15.90 -4.58 0.37
C PHE A 114 -16.12 -5.49 -0.85
N ASN A 115 -17.34 -5.94 -1.11
CA ASN A 115 -17.65 -6.84 -2.23
C ASN A 115 -17.19 -6.31 -3.60
N PHE A 116 -17.10 -4.99 -3.78
CA PHE A 116 -16.60 -4.38 -5.03
C PHE A 116 -15.13 -4.73 -5.34
N MET A 117 -14.37 -5.19 -4.35
CA MET A 117 -12.98 -5.63 -4.53
C MET A 117 -12.87 -7.06 -5.07
N PHE A 118 -13.99 -7.80 -5.14
CA PHE A 118 -14.02 -9.23 -5.44
C PHE A 118 -14.93 -9.54 -6.64
N SER A 119 -14.52 -10.52 -7.45
CA SER A 119 -15.33 -11.00 -8.57
C SER A 119 -16.34 -12.06 -8.12
N THR A 120 -17.58 -11.95 -8.56
CA THR A 120 -18.52 -13.08 -8.49
C THR A 120 -18.14 -14.16 -9.52
N GLU A 121 -18.49 -15.41 -9.25
CA GLU A 121 -18.32 -16.47 -10.24
C GLU A 121 -19.12 -16.12 -11.51
N GLY A 122 -18.43 -15.98 -12.65
CA GLY A 122 -19.05 -15.55 -13.92
C GLY A 122 -19.43 -14.06 -14.00
N GLY A 123 -19.08 -13.25 -13.00
CA GLY A 123 -19.29 -11.80 -13.02
C GLY A 123 -18.09 -11.00 -13.55
N ASP A 124 -18.29 -9.69 -13.62
CA ASP A 124 -17.24 -8.75 -14.02
C ASP A 124 -16.07 -8.81 -13.04
N ALA A 125 -14.87 -8.62 -13.58
CA ALA A 125 -13.68 -8.55 -12.77
C ALA A 125 -13.66 -7.22 -11.99
N PRO A 126 -13.25 -7.24 -10.71
CA PRO A 126 -13.24 -6.03 -9.90
C PRO A 126 -12.21 -5.04 -10.43
N THR A 127 -12.44 -3.76 -10.17
CA THR A 127 -11.51 -2.68 -10.48
C THR A 127 -11.30 -1.83 -9.25
N TRP A 128 -10.06 -1.69 -8.80
CA TRP A 128 -9.73 -0.90 -7.63
C TRP A 128 -8.25 -0.54 -7.56
N THR A 129 -7.93 0.51 -6.80
CA THR A 129 -6.57 0.89 -6.41
C THR A 129 -6.54 1.12 -4.91
N MET A 130 -5.55 0.54 -4.25
CA MET A 130 -5.29 0.69 -2.83
C MET A 130 -3.88 1.26 -2.63
N CYS A 131 -3.75 2.33 -1.86
CA CYS A 131 -2.48 3.01 -1.61
C CYS A 131 -2.27 3.26 -0.12
N PHE A 132 -1.03 3.22 0.35
CA PHE A 132 -0.66 3.57 1.73
C PHE A 132 0.85 3.75 1.86
N TRP A 133 1.28 4.44 2.91
CA TRP A 133 2.67 4.46 3.36
C TRP A 133 2.89 3.44 4.46
N ALA A 134 4.04 2.77 4.44
CA ALA A 134 4.45 1.89 5.51
C ALA A 134 5.95 1.97 5.79
N LYS A 135 6.30 1.83 7.07
CA LYS A 135 7.68 1.66 7.55
C LYS A 135 7.75 0.43 8.43
N THR A 136 8.43 -0.61 7.94
CA THR A 136 8.56 -1.89 8.66
C THR A 136 9.98 -2.04 9.18
N SER A 137 10.11 -2.18 10.50
CA SER A 137 11.37 -1.98 11.22
C SER A 137 12.48 -3.02 10.97
N VAL A 138 12.17 -4.18 10.37
CA VAL A 138 13.16 -5.24 10.12
C VAL A 138 12.80 -6.14 8.93
N ALA A 139 13.84 -6.66 8.26
CA ALA A 139 13.75 -7.78 7.34
C ALA A 139 13.12 -9.01 8.00
N GLN A 140 12.11 -9.55 7.32
CA GLN A 140 11.33 -10.68 7.77
C GLN A 140 12.12 -11.98 7.66
N THR A 141 12.31 -12.67 8.79
CA THR A 141 12.94 -13.99 8.83
C THR A 141 11.95 -15.12 8.52
N LEU A 142 10.66 -14.83 8.61
CA LEU A 142 9.55 -15.73 8.31
C LEU A 142 8.51 -14.94 7.54
N GLY A 143 7.82 -15.58 6.60
CA GLY A 143 6.84 -14.85 5.84
C GLY A 143 5.56 -14.59 6.64
N THR A 144 4.99 -13.40 6.45
CA THR A 144 3.88 -12.85 7.24
C THR A 144 2.88 -12.14 6.34
N SER A 145 1.61 -12.19 6.71
CA SER A 145 0.57 -11.43 6.01
C SER A 145 0.26 -10.15 6.73
N PHE A 146 0.26 -9.06 5.98
CA PHE A 146 -0.11 -7.75 6.50
C PHE A 146 -1.43 -7.24 5.94
N LEU A 147 -1.94 -7.86 4.88
CA LEU A 147 -3.30 -7.61 4.40
C LEU A 147 -3.90 -8.92 3.90
N ASN A 148 -5.11 -9.24 4.33
CA ASN A 148 -5.86 -10.39 3.81
C ASN A 148 -7.35 -10.05 3.80
N CYS A 149 -8.12 -10.68 2.92
CA CYS A 149 -9.57 -10.52 2.84
C CYS A 149 -10.36 -11.76 3.28
N ALA A 150 -9.76 -12.65 4.07
CA ALA A 150 -10.39 -13.86 4.60
C ALA A 150 -10.01 -14.13 6.07
N ARG A 151 -10.97 -14.66 6.84
CA ARG A 151 -10.83 -14.98 8.28
C ARG A 151 -10.22 -16.37 8.34
N GLY A 152 -8.89 -16.43 8.22
CA GLY A 152 -8.13 -17.68 8.14
C GLY A 152 -7.46 -17.90 6.78
N GLN A 153 -6.64 -18.96 6.67
CA GLN A 153 -5.82 -19.18 5.48
C GLN A 153 -6.65 -19.52 4.23
N GLY A 154 -6.28 -18.87 3.12
CA GLY A 154 -6.23 -19.48 1.79
C GLY A 154 -7.52 -20.01 1.19
N THR A 155 -8.68 -19.52 1.63
CA THR A 155 -9.96 -19.96 1.08
C THR A 155 -10.37 -19.11 -0.11
N LYS A 156 -10.51 -17.79 -0.03
CA LYS A 156 -10.97 -16.94 -1.15
C LYS A 156 -10.35 -15.54 -1.10
N GLY A 157 -10.23 -14.89 -2.26
CA GLY A 157 -9.81 -13.49 -2.36
C GLY A 157 -8.32 -13.30 -2.66
N PHE A 158 -7.65 -12.36 -1.98
CA PHE A 158 -6.24 -12.07 -2.12
C PHE A 158 -5.57 -11.78 -0.77
N GLU A 159 -4.26 -11.88 -0.76
CA GLU A 159 -3.42 -11.63 0.40
C GLU A 159 -2.14 -10.90 -0.04
N LEU A 160 -1.75 -9.88 0.73
CA LEU A 160 -0.43 -9.28 0.64
C LEU A 160 0.43 -9.80 1.77
N TYR A 161 1.55 -10.37 1.35
CA TYR A 161 2.42 -11.19 2.16
C TYR A 161 3.86 -10.73 2.00
N TRP A 162 4.57 -10.57 3.11
CA TRP A 162 6.02 -10.49 3.08
C TRP A 162 6.57 -11.91 3.04
N ALA A 163 7.24 -12.30 1.96
CA ALA A 163 7.93 -13.58 1.90
C ALA A 163 9.21 -13.58 2.74
N THR A 164 9.62 -14.77 3.17
CA THR A 164 10.91 -14.98 3.82
C THR A 164 12.02 -14.42 2.93
N GLY A 165 12.84 -13.51 3.45
CA GLY A 165 13.88 -12.83 2.67
C GLY A 165 13.44 -11.52 2.00
N ALA A 166 12.30 -10.97 2.42
CA ALA A 166 11.84 -9.60 2.14
C ALA A 166 11.37 -9.31 0.71
N ALA A 167 10.80 -10.29 -0.01
CA ALA A 167 10.02 -9.98 -1.22
C ALA A 167 8.56 -9.76 -0.84
N LEU A 168 7.93 -8.72 -1.39
CA LEU A 168 6.48 -8.60 -1.34
C LEU A 168 5.84 -9.65 -2.25
N THR A 169 4.80 -10.32 -1.78
CA THR A 169 4.05 -11.31 -2.54
C THR A 169 2.58 -10.94 -2.54
N LEU A 170 1.97 -10.88 -3.73
CA LEU A 170 0.52 -10.90 -3.89
C LEU A 170 0.10 -12.35 -4.14
N MET A 171 -0.76 -12.89 -3.28
CA MET A 171 -1.32 -14.23 -3.38
C MET A 171 -2.82 -14.14 -3.67
N MET A 172 -3.32 -15.04 -4.54
CA MET A 172 -4.73 -15.09 -4.91
C MET A 172 -5.35 -16.45 -4.64
N TYR A 173 -6.59 -16.44 -4.13
CA TYR A 173 -7.34 -17.62 -3.69
C TYR A 173 -8.73 -17.65 -4.33
N ASN A 174 -9.16 -18.81 -4.84
CA ASN A 174 -10.40 -18.95 -5.60
C ASN A 174 -11.44 -19.87 -4.95
N GLY A 175 -11.16 -20.43 -3.77
CA GLY A 175 -12.12 -21.19 -2.96
C GLY A 175 -12.73 -22.43 -3.59
N LEU A 176 -12.24 -22.88 -4.75
CA LEU A 176 -12.75 -24.08 -5.39
C LEU A 176 -12.46 -25.28 -4.49
N SER A 177 -13.53 -26.03 -4.18
CA SER A 177 -13.65 -27.12 -3.20
C SER A 177 -12.75 -28.35 -3.45
N GLY A 178 -11.71 -28.22 -4.26
CA GLY A 178 -10.71 -29.24 -4.57
C GLY A 178 -9.27 -28.88 -4.22
N ASN A 179 -9.00 -27.70 -3.62
CA ASN A 179 -7.67 -27.34 -3.14
C ASN A 179 -7.59 -27.45 -1.60
N PRO A 180 -7.39 -28.66 -1.04
CA PRO A 180 -7.37 -28.90 0.41
C PRO A 180 -6.15 -28.31 1.12
N THR A 181 -5.28 -27.57 0.42
CA THR A 181 -3.95 -27.18 0.92
C THR A 181 -3.81 -25.70 1.28
N GLY A 182 -4.84 -24.88 1.12
CA GLY A 182 -4.74 -23.44 1.40
C GLY A 182 -3.70 -22.71 0.53
N ARG A 183 -3.34 -23.30 -0.63
CA ARG A 183 -2.34 -22.73 -1.55
C ARG A 183 -2.99 -21.72 -2.50
N PRO A 184 -2.30 -20.61 -2.81
CA PRO A 184 -2.80 -19.68 -3.81
C PRO A 184 -2.87 -20.36 -5.17
N PHE A 185 -3.94 -20.09 -5.92
CA PHE A 185 -4.03 -20.56 -7.30
C PHE A 185 -3.13 -19.73 -8.23
N ASN A 186 -2.77 -18.52 -7.80
CA ASN A 186 -1.86 -17.65 -8.50
C ASN A 186 -1.13 -16.73 -7.53
N TYR A 187 0.14 -16.40 -7.81
CA TYR A 187 0.92 -15.49 -6.99
C TYR A 187 2.01 -14.78 -7.81
N ALA A 188 2.41 -13.60 -7.34
CA ALA A 188 3.53 -12.84 -7.88
C ALA A 188 4.46 -12.40 -6.74
N ASN A 189 5.77 -12.51 -6.97
CA ASN A 189 6.79 -12.01 -6.05
C ASN A 189 7.44 -10.77 -6.65
N PHE A 190 7.54 -9.71 -5.84
CA PHE A 190 8.17 -8.45 -6.16
C PHE A 190 9.43 -8.33 -5.30
N THR A 191 10.57 -8.72 -5.87
CA THR A 191 11.84 -8.89 -5.13
C THR A 191 12.50 -7.58 -4.74
N ASP A 192 12.16 -6.48 -5.42
CA ASP A 192 12.74 -5.17 -5.14
C ASP A 192 12.10 -4.51 -3.90
N PHE A 193 10.97 -5.05 -3.43
CA PHE A 193 10.14 -4.50 -2.37
C PHE A 193 10.58 -5.09 -1.03
N SER A 194 11.64 -4.54 -0.45
CA SER A 194 12.18 -4.97 0.85
C SER A 194 11.70 -4.12 2.01
N THR A 195 11.75 -4.69 3.21
CA THR A 195 11.62 -3.97 4.48
C THR A 195 13.02 -3.56 4.96
N ASP A 196 13.45 -2.35 4.60
CA ASP A 196 14.76 -1.79 4.93
C ASP A 196 14.75 -0.87 6.17
N GLY A 197 13.57 -0.67 6.76
CA GLY A 197 13.38 0.22 7.90
C GLY A 197 13.09 1.65 7.51
N ASP A 198 12.90 1.97 6.23
CA ASP A 198 12.49 3.29 5.74
C ASP A 198 11.00 3.34 5.36
N TRP A 199 10.51 4.56 5.14
CA TRP A 199 9.15 4.79 4.67
C TRP A 199 9.07 4.55 3.18
N HIS A 200 8.11 3.72 2.77
CA HIS A 200 7.78 3.50 1.38
C HIS A 200 6.30 3.71 1.13
N PHE A 201 6.00 4.28 -0.03
CA PHE A 201 4.66 4.34 -0.58
C PHE A 201 4.39 3.07 -1.36
N TYR A 202 3.26 2.43 -1.12
CA TYR A 202 2.82 1.26 -1.87
C TYR A 202 1.50 1.56 -2.56
N ALA A 203 1.40 1.14 -3.82
CA ALA A 203 0.15 1.14 -4.56
C ALA A 203 -0.11 -0.23 -5.19
N PHE A 204 -1.31 -0.76 -4.96
CA PHE A 204 -1.80 -2.01 -5.49
C PHE A 204 -3.02 -1.72 -6.33
N THR A 205 -3.04 -2.20 -7.56
CA THR A 205 -4.16 -1.99 -8.47
C THR A 205 -4.61 -3.32 -9.03
N MET A 206 -5.92 -3.49 -9.12
CA MET A 206 -6.58 -4.52 -9.90
C MET A 206 -7.36 -3.84 -11.01
N ASP A 207 -7.03 -4.17 -12.26
CA ASP A 207 -7.73 -3.69 -13.44
C ASP A 207 -8.53 -4.84 -14.08
N GLY A 208 -9.81 -4.91 -13.76
CA GLY A 208 -10.75 -5.87 -14.31
C GLY A 208 -11.24 -5.56 -15.73
N GLY A 209 -10.96 -4.36 -16.25
CA GLY A 209 -11.38 -3.96 -17.60
C GLY A 209 -10.49 -4.51 -18.71
N LEU A 210 -9.31 -5.02 -18.37
CA LEU A 210 -8.35 -5.57 -19.33
C LEU A 210 -8.58 -7.06 -19.59
N ALA A 211 -8.38 -7.50 -20.83
CA ALA A 211 -8.62 -8.89 -21.25
C ALA A 211 -7.82 -9.95 -20.45
N SER A 212 -6.70 -9.56 -19.84
CA SER A 212 -5.87 -10.43 -19.00
C SER A 212 -6.09 -10.23 -17.49
N ASN A 213 -6.98 -9.32 -17.06
CA ASN A 213 -7.13 -8.76 -15.72
C ASN A 213 -5.80 -8.54 -15.01
N GLN A 214 -5.35 -7.29 -14.96
CA GLN A 214 -3.98 -6.97 -14.59
C GLN A 214 -3.90 -6.52 -13.14
N TYR A 215 -3.07 -7.23 -12.36
CA TYR A 215 -2.60 -6.72 -11.08
C TYR A 215 -1.35 -5.89 -11.32
N LYS A 216 -1.30 -4.74 -10.68
CA LYS A 216 -0.16 -3.82 -10.75
C LYS A 216 0.28 -3.45 -9.36
N VAL A 217 1.58 -3.42 -9.15
CA VAL A 217 2.19 -3.00 -7.89
C VAL A 217 3.24 -1.96 -8.17
N ARG A 218 3.27 -0.91 -7.34
CA ARG A 218 4.25 0.16 -7.38
C ARG A 218 4.75 0.44 -5.97
N ARG A 219 6.06 0.68 -5.85
CA ARG A 219 6.70 1.26 -4.67
C ARG A 219 7.26 2.62 -5.04
N ASP A 220 7.04 3.63 -4.21
CA ASP A 220 7.62 4.97 -4.37
C ASP A 220 7.42 5.54 -5.79
N ALA A 221 8.45 6.17 -6.36
CA ALA A 221 8.51 6.66 -7.74
C ALA A 221 8.97 5.59 -8.76
N GLU A 222 8.99 4.31 -8.38
CA GLU A 222 9.49 3.25 -9.27
C GLU A 222 8.50 2.91 -10.39
N THR A 223 9.02 2.25 -11.43
CA THR A 223 8.21 1.70 -12.52
C THR A 223 7.20 0.69 -11.98
N ILE A 224 5.96 0.81 -12.43
CA ILE A 224 4.89 -0.13 -12.12
C ILE A 224 5.29 -1.54 -12.57
N GLN A 225 5.27 -2.48 -11.62
CA GLN A 225 5.45 -3.91 -11.90
C GLN A 225 4.08 -4.52 -12.17
N GLU A 226 3.96 -5.25 -13.28
CA GLU A 226 2.68 -5.80 -13.75
C GLU A 226 2.67 -7.33 -13.69
N PHE A 227 1.52 -7.86 -13.32
CA PHE A 227 1.27 -9.29 -13.27
C PHE A 227 -0.12 -9.60 -13.80
N SER A 228 -0.20 -10.46 -14.81
CA SER A 228 -1.47 -10.95 -15.32
C SER A 228 -1.89 -12.20 -14.58
N LYS A 229 -3.19 -12.32 -14.29
CA LYS A 229 -3.70 -13.58 -13.75
C LYS A 229 -3.69 -14.68 -14.81
N THR A 230 -3.74 -15.94 -14.38
CA THR A 230 -4.09 -17.05 -15.28
C THR A 230 -5.54 -16.89 -15.75
N ALA A 231 -5.78 -17.01 -17.06
CA ALA A 231 -7.12 -16.89 -17.66
C ALA A 231 -8.14 -17.86 -17.03
N GLY A 232 -9.37 -17.41 -16.83
CA GLY A 232 -10.47 -18.22 -16.30
C GLY A 232 -10.47 -18.46 -14.78
N ALA A 233 -9.43 -18.01 -14.06
CA ALA A 233 -9.41 -18.07 -12.61
C ALA A 233 -9.92 -16.75 -12.00
N PHE A 234 -10.85 -16.85 -11.06
CA PHE A 234 -11.42 -15.71 -10.34
C PHE A 234 -11.12 -15.88 -8.86
N ALA A 235 -10.85 -14.78 -8.15
CA ALA A 235 -11.08 -14.76 -6.72
C ALA A 235 -12.60 -14.81 -6.53
N THR A 236 -13.18 -16.00 -6.40
CA THR A 236 -14.64 -16.19 -6.42
C THR A 236 -15.28 -15.77 -5.09
N THR A 237 -16.49 -15.24 -5.16
CA THR A 237 -17.34 -14.86 -4.01
C THR A 237 -18.43 -15.90 -3.72
N GLY A 238 -18.17 -17.19 -3.96
CA GLY A 238 -19.24 -18.19 -4.02
C GLY A 238 -20.10 -18.36 -2.75
N ASP A 239 -19.69 -17.82 -1.60
CA ASP A 239 -20.45 -17.77 -0.34
C ASP A 239 -19.64 -16.93 0.67
N ALA A 240 -20.31 -16.00 1.37
CA ALA A 240 -19.90 -15.22 2.56
C ALA A 240 -19.04 -13.94 2.37
N ASP A 241 -19.56 -12.80 2.83
CA ASP A 241 -18.89 -11.89 3.78
C ASP A 241 -17.36 -11.71 3.60
N HIS A 242 -16.94 -10.85 2.67
CA HIS A 242 -15.57 -10.38 2.49
C HIS A 242 -15.21 -9.12 3.31
N PHE A 243 -14.47 -9.30 4.40
CA PHE A 243 -13.84 -8.18 5.10
C PHE A 243 -12.42 -7.95 4.57
N LEU A 244 -11.85 -6.79 4.87
CA LEU A 244 -10.43 -6.51 4.70
C LEU A 244 -9.80 -6.53 6.10
N GLN A 245 -8.68 -7.22 6.26
CA GLN A 245 -7.92 -7.28 7.51
C GLN A 245 -6.56 -6.66 7.32
N TRP A 246 -6.23 -5.74 8.22
CA TRP A 246 -4.92 -5.10 8.32
C TRP A 246 -4.13 -5.74 9.45
N ARG A 247 -2.97 -6.31 9.11
CA ARG A 247 -2.12 -7.18 9.94
C ARG A 247 -2.91 -8.36 10.49
N THR A 248 -2.63 -9.58 10.04
CA THR A 248 -3.61 -10.65 10.23
C THR A 248 -3.75 -11.12 11.67
N GLN A 249 -4.96 -11.44 12.13
CA GLN A 249 -5.24 -12.07 13.43
C GLN A 249 -4.75 -13.54 13.51
N ASN A 250 -4.42 -14.14 12.38
CA ASN A 250 -4.36 -15.59 12.22
C ASN A 250 -3.25 -16.23 13.08
N PRO A 251 -3.58 -17.08 14.07
CA PRO A 251 -2.61 -17.72 14.96
C PRO A 251 -1.71 -18.75 14.24
N TYR A 252 -2.06 -19.13 13.00
CA TYR A 252 -1.26 -19.99 12.14
C TYR A 252 -0.33 -19.21 11.20
N MET A 253 -0.36 -17.88 11.25
CA MET A 253 0.51 -17.01 10.49
C MET A 253 1.29 -16.12 11.45
N TYR A 254 2.54 -15.84 11.10
CA TYR A 254 3.33 -14.91 11.88
C TYR A 254 2.75 -13.51 11.77
N ILE A 255 2.69 -12.81 12.89
CA ILE A 255 2.32 -11.39 12.90
C ILE A 255 3.46 -10.63 12.22
N PRO A 256 3.16 -9.68 11.30
CA PRO A 256 4.20 -8.80 10.78
C PRO A 256 4.98 -8.15 11.93
N PRO A 257 6.23 -7.72 11.76
CA PRO A 257 6.96 -6.89 12.68
C PRO A 257 6.18 -5.63 13.01
N THR A 258 6.62 -4.94 14.05
CA THR A 258 6.17 -3.60 14.31
C THR A 258 6.35 -2.73 13.06
N THR A 259 5.21 -2.27 12.54
CA THR A 259 5.08 -1.49 11.30
C THR A 259 4.25 -0.27 11.59
N SER A 260 4.76 0.88 11.14
CA SER A 260 4.05 2.14 11.13
C SER A 260 3.35 2.32 9.78
N TYR A 261 2.12 2.86 9.82
CA TYR A 261 1.31 3.13 8.63
C TYR A 261 0.81 4.55 8.63
N LEU A 262 0.53 5.05 7.42
CA LEU A 262 0.09 6.41 7.18
C LEU A 262 -0.69 6.46 5.85
N GLU A 263 -1.73 7.29 5.78
CA GLU A 263 -2.45 7.68 4.55
C GLU A 263 -2.95 6.49 3.71
N PHE A 264 -3.74 5.61 4.31
CA PHE A 264 -4.40 4.53 3.58
C PHE A 264 -5.54 5.09 2.73
N SER A 265 -5.60 4.71 1.46
CA SER A 265 -6.70 5.03 0.53
C SER A 265 -7.12 3.82 -0.29
N LEU A 266 -8.42 3.73 -0.57
CA LEU A 266 -9.01 2.68 -1.41
C LEU A 266 -10.02 3.30 -2.37
N PHE A 267 -9.74 3.18 -3.66
CA PHE A 267 -10.56 3.65 -4.76
C PHE A 267 -11.23 2.47 -5.47
N ALA A 268 -12.51 2.60 -5.83
CA ALA A 268 -13.23 1.68 -6.71
C ALA A 268 -13.00 2.02 -8.21
N ARG A 269 -11.76 2.36 -8.55
CA ARG A 269 -11.27 2.62 -9.91
C ARG A 269 -9.76 2.42 -9.96
N VAL A 270 -9.21 2.35 -11.17
CA VAL A 270 -7.76 2.39 -11.40
C VAL A 270 -7.28 3.84 -11.36
N LEU A 271 -6.29 4.13 -10.51
CA LEU A 271 -5.54 5.39 -10.57
C LEU A 271 -4.53 5.35 -11.72
N THR A 272 -4.35 6.50 -12.36
CA THR A 272 -3.32 6.70 -13.39
C THR A 272 -1.93 6.80 -12.77
N SER A 273 -0.87 6.62 -13.57
CA SER A 273 0.51 6.79 -13.10
C SER A 273 0.79 8.20 -12.56
N GLU A 274 0.15 9.22 -13.12
CA GLU A 274 0.25 10.61 -12.67
C GLU A 274 -0.41 10.80 -11.31
N GLU A 275 -1.63 10.27 -11.10
CA GLU A 275 -2.29 10.30 -9.80
C GLU A 275 -1.47 9.56 -8.73
N LEU A 276 -0.90 8.40 -9.07
CA LEU A 276 -0.02 7.66 -8.16
C LEU A 276 1.28 8.43 -7.84
N GLU A 277 1.83 9.18 -8.79
CA GLU A 277 2.99 10.04 -8.53
C GLU A 277 2.61 11.21 -7.63
N THR A 278 1.46 11.84 -7.86
CA THR A 278 0.94 12.89 -6.98
C THR A 278 0.74 12.36 -5.56
N LEU A 279 0.13 11.18 -5.39
CA LEU A 279 0.00 10.54 -4.08
C LEU A 279 1.37 10.25 -3.47
N TYR A 280 2.38 9.83 -4.24
CA TYR A 280 3.72 9.60 -3.70
C TYR A 280 4.44 10.89 -3.26
N GLN A 281 4.32 11.98 -4.03
CA GLN A 281 5.05 13.22 -3.73
C GLN A 281 4.41 14.03 -2.61
N ASN A 282 3.08 14.01 -2.53
CA ASN A 282 2.32 14.79 -1.56
C ASN A 282 1.85 13.96 -0.37
N GLY A 283 1.81 12.62 -0.52
CA GLY A 283 1.50 11.57 0.44
C GLY A 283 0.17 11.64 1.18
N ASP A 284 -0.47 12.80 1.23
CA ASP A 284 -1.75 13.06 1.88
C ASP A 284 -2.93 12.84 0.92
N GLY A 285 -2.68 12.67 -0.38
CA GLY A 285 -3.73 12.76 -1.38
C GLY A 285 -4.45 14.11 -1.41
N PHE A 286 -3.86 15.13 -0.79
CA PHE A 286 -4.48 16.39 -0.40
C PHE A 286 -3.78 17.64 -0.95
N GLN A 287 -3.08 17.52 -2.08
CA GLN A 287 -3.16 18.60 -3.08
C GLN A 287 -4.42 18.47 -3.94
N LEU A 288 -5.57 18.17 -3.32
CA LEU A 288 -6.90 18.14 -3.94
C LEU A 288 -7.45 19.55 -4.22
#